data_AF-A0A7C5VZ04-F1
#
_entry.id   AF-A0A7C5VZ04-F1
#
_cell.length_a   1.000
_cell.length_b   1.000
_cell.length_c   1.000
_cell.angle_alpha   90.00
_cell.angle_beta   90.00
_cell.angle_gamma   90.00
#
_symmetry.space_group_name_H-M   'P 1'
#
loop_
_entity.id
_entity.type
_entity.pdbx_description
1 polymer ?
#
loop_
_entity_poly.entity_id
_entity_poly.type
_entity_poly.pdbx_seq_one_letter_code
_entity_poly.pdbx_strand_id
1 'polypeptide(L)'
;MTRSSGDRTQLGRDLFMLAVELRERGIPFVLATVVWSQSPTSAKPGAKGIVTADGALFGWVGGSCAQPAVMREAIAALHDGQARILRIDPAGAEGAPIRPGVVVAPMTCHSEGALEIFLEPFLPAAQLLIYGESPVADALLRLGSAMGYYVVAFRPGAPGAPAEANEWVDGLDPGERPRRRPSVAIVASLGAYDEDAIEAALRAGVPLVELVASRKRFAAIRAALASTVPGELLERVKAPAGLDIGATSPEEIAVSVLAELIARKQDWRSAWRPEGAVAAVPEEAATEAIDPVCGMTVDPRTTRHVAEYRGQRYYFCCPACRRLFEADPESYLASTPR
;
A
#
# COMPACT_ATOMS: atom_id res chain seq x y z
N MET A 1 41.81 7.03 -1.83
CA MET A 1 41.65 5.59 -1.52
C MET A 1 40.44 5.07 -2.26
N THR A 2 40.70 4.30 -3.31
CA THR A 2 39.75 3.73 -4.26
C THR A 2 38.87 2.66 -3.60
N ARG A 3 37.56 2.92 -3.47
CA ARG A 3 36.59 1.90 -3.07
C ARG A 3 36.48 0.89 -4.20
N SER A 4 37.04 -0.29 -3.94
CA SER A 4 37.07 -1.45 -4.83
C SER A 4 35.66 -1.95 -5.14
N SER A 5 35.49 -2.47 -6.36
CA SER A 5 34.28 -3.06 -6.97
C SER A 5 33.72 -4.31 -6.28
N GLY A 6 34.21 -4.65 -5.07
CA GLY A 6 33.80 -5.83 -4.29
C GLY A 6 32.52 -5.69 -3.45
N ASP A 7 31.94 -4.49 -3.34
CA ASP A 7 30.89 -4.21 -2.34
C ASP A 7 29.45 -4.33 -2.87
N ARG A 8 29.23 -4.29 -4.19
CA ARG A 8 27.86 -4.32 -4.78
C ARG A 8 27.21 -5.71 -4.68
N THR A 9 28.00 -6.77 -4.76
CA THR A 9 27.50 -8.15 -4.67
C THR A 9 27.13 -8.53 -3.24
N GLN A 10 27.85 -7.99 -2.25
CA GLN A 10 27.55 -8.21 -0.83
C GLN A 10 26.33 -7.40 -0.41
N LEU A 11 26.27 -6.10 -0.74
CA LEU A 11 25.09 -5.26 -0.51
C LEU A 11 23.82 -5.82 -1.19
N GLY A 12 23.97 -6.39 -2.40
CA GLY A 12 22.88 -7.05 -3.11
C GLY A 12 22.42 -8.35 -2.45
N ARG A 13 23.36 -9.18 -1.96
CA ARG A 13 23.04 -10.39 -1.19
C ARG A 13 22.33 -10.04 0.13
N ASP A 14 22.80 -9.01 0.82
CA ASP A 14 22.22 -8.54 2.07
C ASP A 14 20.78 -8.02 1.85
N LEU A 15 20.51 -7.38 0.71
CA LEU A 15 19.17 -6.91 0.35
C LEU A 15 18.18 -8.06 0.12
N PHE A 16 18.60 -9.13 -0.57
CA PHE A 16 17.71 -10.28 -0.79
C PHE A 16 17.45 -11.06 0.50
N MET A 17 18.43 -11.16 1.40
CA MET A 17 18.22 -11.74 2.73
C MET A 17 17.23 -10.91 3.55
N LEU A 18 17.34 -9.57 3.51
CA LEU A 18 16.35 -8.68 4.13
C LEU A 18 14.96 -8.88 3.51
N ALA A 19 14.85 -9.02 2.19
CA ALA A 19 13.56 -9.30 1.54
C ALA A 19 12.92 -10.61 2.03
N VAL A 20 13.72 -11.67 2.22
CA VAL A 20 13.24 -12.94 2.79
C VAL A 20 12.74 -12.72 4.22
N GLU A 21 13.52 -12.06 5.06
CA GLU A 21 13.14 -11.78 6.46
C GLU A 21 11.82 -10.99 6.55
N LEU A 22 11.69 -9.92 5.75
CA LEU A 22 10.48 -9.11 5.71
C LEU A 22 9.26 -9.93 5.27
N ARG A 23 9.42 -10.80 4.25
CA ARG A 23 8.34 -11.69 3.78
C ARG A 23 7.93 -12.70 4.84
N GLU A 24 8.88 -13.33 5.51
CA GLU A 24 8.60 -14.30 6.58
C GLU A 24 7.87 -13.65 7.75
N ARG A 25 8.22 -12.41 8.08
CA ARG A 25 7.57 -11.60 9.13
C ARG A 25 6.24 -10.98 8.67
N GLY A 26 5.86 -11.12 7.39
CA GLY A 26 4.66 -10.51 6.83
C GLY A 26 4.70 -8.99 6.75
N ILE A 27 5.90 -8.39 6.80
CA ILE A 27 6.09 -6.94 6.73
C ILE A 27 6.06 -6.51 5.25
N PRO A 28 5.18 -5.59 4.85
CA PRO A 28 5.11 -5.14 3.47
C PRO A 28 6.29 -4.23 3.09
N PHE A 29 6.78 -4.39 1.85
CA PHE A 29 7.86 -3.58 1.30
C PHE A 29 7.82 -3.55 -0.23
N VAL A 30 8.54 -2.61 -0.84
CA VAL A 30 8.73 -2.52 -2.29
C VAL A 30 10.16 -2.85 -2.64
N LEU A 31 10.36 -3.75 -3.59
CA LEU A 31 11.65 -3.92 -4.25
C LEU A 31 11.73 -2.93 -5.41
N ALA A 32 12.57 -1.93 -5.26
CA ALA A 32 12.86 -0.95 -6.30
C ALA A 32 14.10 -1.39 -7.09
N THR A 33 13.97 -1.51 -8.41
CA THR A 33 15.07 -1.90 -9.31
C THR A 33 15.23 -0.86 -10.41
N VAL A 34 16.41 -0.28 -10.54
CA VAL A 34 16.75 0.57 -11.69
C VAL A 34 16.84 -0.31 -12.93
N VAL A 35 15.95 -0.11 -13.89
CA VAL A 35 15.84 -0.91 -15.11
C VAL A 35 16.46 -0.21 -16.32
N TRP A 36 16.51 1.12 -16.30
CA TRP A 36 17.11 1.91 -17.37
C TRP A 36 17.69 3.23 -16.83
N SER A 37 18.69 3.77 -17.54
CA SER A 37 19.27 5.08 -17.23
C SER A 37 19.84 5.76 -18.47
N GLN A 38 19.69 7.08 -18.56
CA GLN A 38 20.39 7.96 -19.50
C GLN A 38 21.31 8.89 -18.72
N SER A 39 22.59 8.94 -19.10
CA SER A 39 23.58 9.78 -18.42
C SER A 39 23.29 11.29 -18.59
N PRO A 40 23.68 12.14 -17.61
CA PRO A 40 24.39 11.80 -16.37
C PRO A 40 23.45 11.28 -15.27
N THR A 41 23.76 10.11 -14.69
CA THR A 41 22.98 9.48 -13.61
C THR A 41 23.86 8.83 -12.56
N SER A 42 23.46 8.95 -11.29
CA SER A 42 24.14 8.37 -10.13
C SER A 42 23.82 6.89 -9.90
N ALA A 43 22.70 6.40 -10.44
CA ALA A 43 22.38 4.98 -10.47
C ALA A 43 22.48 4.41 -11.88
N LYS A 44 22.78 3.12 -11.96
CA LYS A 44 22.89 2.35 -13.21
C LYS A 44 21.93 1.17 -13.17
N PRO A 45 21.51 0.63 -14.33
CA PRO A 45 20.68 -0.56 -14.39
C PRO A 45 21.22 -1.68 -13.50
N GLY A 46 20.32 -2.35 -12.79
CA GLY A 46 20.65 -3.37 -11.80
C GLY A 46 20.88 -2.85 -10.37
N ALA A 47 20.95 -1.54 -10.16
CA ALA A 47 20.90 -0.97 -8.80
C ALA A 47 19.53 -1.27 -8.16
N LYS A 48 19.53 -1.60 -6.87
CA LYS A 48 18.35 -2.08 -6.14
C LYS A 48 18.24 -1.45 -4.76
N GLY A 49 17.00 -1.27 -4.31
CA GLY A 49 16.70 -0.93 -2.93
C GLY A 49 15.37 -1.51 -2.47
N ILE A 50 15.17 -1.55 -1.16
CA ILE A 50 13.93 -1.94 -0.49
C ILE A 50 13.35 -0.71 0.19
N VAL A 51 12.09 -0.40 -0.09
CA VAL A 51 11.34 0.63 0.63
C VAL A 51 10.29 -0.04 1.52
N THR A 52 10.36 0.18 2.83
CA THR A 52 9.36 -0.33 3.79
C THR A 52 8.20 0.65 3.96
N ALA A 53 7.07 0.17 4.50
CA ALA A 53 5.85 0.99 4.65
C ALA A 53 6.05 2.24 5.54
N ASP A 54 7.01 2.22 6.47
CA ASP A 54 7.42 3.35 7.31
C ASP A 54 8.34 4.36 6.59
N GLY A 55 8.63 4.13 5.30
CA GLY A 55 9.45 5.01 4.46
C GLY A 55 10.95 4.78 4.56
N ALA A 56 11.43 3.76 5.29
CA ALA A 56 12.86 3.45 5.29
C ALA A 56 13.31 2.89 3.92
N LEU A 57 14.45 3.36 3.43
CA LEU A 57 15.08 2.90 2.18
C LEU A 57 16.39 2.18 2.50
N PHE A 58 16.47 0.90 2.15
CA PHE A 58 17.66 0.07 2.22
C PHE A 58 18.24 -0.12 0.81
N GLY A 59 19.55 -0.09 0.65
CA GLY A 59 20.21 -0.20 -0.65
C GLY A 59 20.30 1.12 -1.42
N TRP A 60 20.35 1.06 -2.75
CA TRP A 60 20.61 2.21 -3.60
C TRP A 60 19.84 2.17 -4.92
N VAL A 61 19.04 3.21 -5.16
CA VAL A 61 18.24 3.41 -6.39
C VAL A 61 18.52 4.75 -7.07
N GLY A 62 19.46 5.52 -6.54
CA GLY A 62 19.76 6.88 -6.97
C GLY A 62 20.09 7.80 -5.79
N GLY A 63 20.63 8.97 -6.12
CA GLY A 63 20.93 10.02 -5.15
C GLY A 63 19.69 10.74 -4.61
N SER A 64 19.92 11.82 -3.87
CA SER A 64 18.89 12.61 -3.17
C SER A 64 17.73 13.10 -4.03
N CYS A 65 17.94 13.23 -5.35
CA CYS A 65 16.93 13.73 -6.28
C CYS A 65 15.91 12.66 -6.67
N ALA A 66 16.31 11.37 -6.65
CA ALA A 66 15.44 10.26 -7.04
C ALA A 66 14.70 9.65 -5.85
N GLN A 67 15.32 9.66 -4.66
CA GLN A 67 14.78 8.98 -3.48
C GLN A 67 13.37 9.45 -3.07
N PRO A 68 13.05 10.77 -3.04
CA PRO A 68 11.70 11.20 -2.67
C PRO A 68 10.61 10.68 -3.62
N ALA A 69 10.86 10.71 -4.93
CA ALA A 69 9.93 10.18 -5.92
C ALA A 69 9.77 8.66 -5.78
N VAL A 70 10.87 7.92 -5.58
CA VAL A 70 10.83 6.48 -5.33
C VAL A 70 10.04 6.17 -4.07
N MET A 71 10.26 6.89 -2.97
CA MET A 71 9.56 6.66 -1.71
C MET A 71 8.05 6.90 -1.85
N ARG A 72 7.64 8.02 -2.45
CA ARG A 72 6.21 8.32 -2.67
C ARG A 72 5.53 7.22 -3.50
N GLU A 73 6.12 6.87 -4.63
CA GLU A 73 5.54 5.87 -5.52
C GLU A 73 5.61 4.45 -4.96
N ALA A 74 6.61 4.14 -4.14
CA ALA A 74 6.68 2.88 -3.42
C ALA A 74 5.56 2.79 -2.37
N ILE A 75 5.31 3.85 -1.60
CA ILE A 75 4.21 3.89 -0.63
C ILE A 75 2.86 3.74 -1.36
N ALA A 76 2.69 4.43 -2.50
CA ALA A 76 1.49 4.27 -3.34
C ALA A 76 1.34 2.82 -3.85
N ALA A 77 2.42 2.19 -4.30
CA ALA A 77 2.42 0.79 -4.72
C ALA A 77 2.10 -0.20 -3.59
N LEU A 78 2.50 0.09 -2.34
CA LEU A 78 2.10 -0.70 -1.17
C LEU A 78 0.62 -0.56 -0.85
N HIS A 79 0.08 0.65 -1.05
CA HIS A 79 -1.30 0.97 -0.77
C HIS A 79 -2.26 0.28 -1.75
N ASP A 80 -1.98 0.39 -3.05
CA ASP A 80 -2.85 -0.16 -4.09
C ASP A 80 -2.42 -1.56 -4.57
N GLY A 81 -1.24 -2.02 -4.16
CA GLY A 81 -0.71 -3.34 -4.50
C GLY A 81 -0.30 -3.51 -5.96
N GLN A 82 -0.19 -2.42 -6.73
CA GLN A 82 0.13 -2.44 -8.15
C GLN A 82 1.60 -2.09 -8.39
N ALA A 83 2.28 -2.96 -9.13
CA ALA A 83 3.62 -2.69 -9.62
C ALA A 83 3.60 -1.58 -10.67
N ARG A 84 4.64 -0.76 -10.72
CA ARG A 84 4.74 0.37 -11.66
C ARG A 84 6.17 0.66 -12.07
N ILE A 85 6.33 1.29 -13.22
CA ILE A 85 7.61 1.87 -13.64
C ILE A 85 7.56 3.35 -13.32
N LEU A 86 8.45 3.81 -12.44
CA LEU A 86 8.68 5.22 -12.16
C LEU A 86 9.76 5.76 -13.10
N ARG A 87 9.42 6.75 -13.89
CA ARG A 87 10.35 7.51 -14.73
C ARG A 87 10.66 8.86 -14.08
N ILE A 88 11.94 9.15 -13.94
CA ILE A 88 12.46 10.38 -13.37
C ILE A 88 13.33 11.04 -14.44
N ASP A 89 12.88 12.17 -14.99
CA ASP A 89 13.59 12.91 -16.03
C ASP A 89 13.38 14.44 -15.90
N PRO A 90 14.14 15.28 -16.63
CA PRO A 90 14.06 16.73 -16.50
C PRO A 90 12.80 17.33 -17.14
N ALA A 91 12.25 16.66 -18.16
CA ALA A 91 11.09 17.14 -18.92
C ALA A 91 9.77 16.86 -18.19
N GLY A 92 9.79 15.95 -17.20
CA GLY A 92 8.59 15.52 -16.50
C GLY A 92 7.55 14.95 -17.47
N ALA A 93 6.27 15.23 -17.21
CA ALA A 93 5.17 14.76 -18.05
C ALA A 93 5.10 15.45 -19.43
N GLU A 94 5.89 16.50 -19.68
CA GLU A 94 5.86 17.28 -20.93
C GLU A 94 6.75 16.68 -22.05
N GLY A 95 7.41 15.55 -21.78
CA GLY A 95 8.27 14.84 -22.72
C GLY A 95 7.56 13.91 -23.72
N ALA A 96 8.37 13.11 -24.44
CA ALA A 96 7.96 12.11 -25.43
C ALA A 96 6.80 11.19 -24.96
N PRO A 97 6.02 10.59 -25.88
CA PRO A 97 4.86 9.77 -25.52
C PRO A 97 5.22 8.70 -24.49
N ILE A 98 4.58 8.83 -23.32
CA ILE A 98 4.78 7.95 -22.17
C ILE A 98 4.05 6.64 -22.44
N ARG A 99 4.73 5.51 -22.20
CA ARG A 99 4.11 4.18 -22.29
C ARG A 99 3.01 4.05 -21.23
N PRO A 100 1.85 3.44 -21.54
CA PRO A 100 0.83 3.17 -20.53
C PRO A 100 1.41 2.43 -19.31
N GLY A 101 1.07 2.88 -18.10
CA GLY A 101 1.56 2.30 -16.84
C GLY A 101 2.90 2.83 -16.32
N VAL A 102 3.50 3.84 -16.97
CA VAL A 102 4.66 4.57 -16.45
C VAL A 102 4.19 5.80 -15.68
N VAL A 103 4.61 5.91 -14.42
CA VAL A 103 4.42 7.12 -13.61
C VAL A 103 5.62 8.02 -13.83
N VAL A 104 5.39 9.29 -14.14
CA VAL A 104 6.47 10.26 -14.39
C VAL A 104 6.56 11.23 -13.22
N ALA A 105 7.76 11.38 -12.68
CA ALA A 105 8.07 12.40 -11.68
C ALA A 105 9.14 13.36 -12.24
N PRO A 106 8.93 14.69 -12.11
CA PRO A 106 9.93 15.65 -12.53
C PRO A 106 11.19 15.51 -11.67
N MET A 107 12.36 15.69 -12.28
CA MET A 107 13.59 15.81 -11.52
C MET A 107 13.67 17.15 -10.80
N THR A 108 14.03 17.08 -9.52
CA THR A 108 14.31 18.26 -8.69
C THR A 108 15.76 18.72 -8.77
N CYS A 109 16.54 18.24 -9.75
CA CYS A 109 17.95 18.58 -9.89
C CYS A 109 18.35 18.91 -11.33
N HIS A 110 19.44 19.66 -11.47
CA HIS A 110 19.98 20.14 -12.75
C HIS A 110 20.74 19.07 -13.55
N SER A 111 20.50 17.78 -13.26
CA SER A 111 21.09 16.71 -14.07
C SER A 111 20.24 16.56 -15.34
N GLU A 112 20.86 16.49 -16.51
CA GLU A 112 20.14 16.24 -17.77
C GLU A 112 19.83 14.75 -18.00
N GLY A 113 20.16 13.89 -17.04
CA GLY A 113 19.98 12.45 -17.14
C GLY A 113 18.54 11.99 -16.90
N ALA A 114 18.28 10.71 -17.09
CA ALA A 114 16.96 10.14 -16.81
C ALA A 114 17.09 8.72 -16.23
N LEU A 115 16.11 8.32 -15.41
CA LEU A 115 16.06 7.00 -14.79
C LEU A 115 14.67 6.38 -14.99
N GLU A 116 14.63 5.06 -15.19
CA GLU A 116 13.41 4.28 -14.99
C GLU A 116 13.67 3.23 -13.92
N ILE A 117 12.74 3.15 -12.97
CA ILE A 117 12.82 2.32 -11.77
C ILE A 117 11.55 1.48 -11.70
N PHE A 118 11.69 0.16 -11.75
CA PHE A 118 10.59 -0.75 -11.52
C PHE A 118 10.35 -0.88 -10.01
N LEU A 119 9.13 -0.60 -9.58
CA LEU A 119 8.67 -0.68 -8.19
C LEU A 119 7.73 -1.87 -8.07
N GLU A 120 8.19 -2.91 -7.37
CA GLU A 120 7.45 -4.16 -7.17
C GLU A 120 6.99 -4.28 -5.70
N PRO A 121 5.69 -4.16 -5.39
CA PRO A 121 5.19 -4.27 -4.02
C PRO A 121 5.07 -5.74 -3.58
N PHE A 122 5.63 -6.05 -2.42
CA PHE A 122 5.49 -7.30 -1.71
C PHE A 122 4.58 -7.09 -0.50
N LEU A 123 3.38 -7.65 -0.58
CA LEU A 123 2.34 -7.53 0.44
C LEU A 123 2.13 -8.90 1.12
N PRO A 124 1.75 -8.94 2.41
CA PRO A 124 1.35 -10.18 3.03
C PRO A 124 0.17 -10.80 2.29
N ALA A 125 0.08 -12.14 2.34
CA ALA A 125 -1.08 -12.86 1.83
C ALA A 125 -2.36 -12.30 2.46
N ALA A 126 -3.35 -12.01 1.62
CA ALA A 126 -4.65 -11.56 2.09
C ALA A 126 -5.31 -12.64 2.93
N GLN A 127 -6.16 -12.22 3.84
CA GLN A 127 -6.77 -13.07 4.84
C GLN A 127 -8.28 -13.19 4.64
N LEU A 128 -8.80 -14.40 4.77
CA LEU A 128 -10.23 -14.67 4.81
C LEU A 128 -10.62 -15.01 6.25
N LEU A 129 -11.46 -14.17 6.86
CA LEU A 129 -12.07 -14.40 8.17
C LEU A 129 -13.41 -15.10 7.94
N ILE A 130 -13.43 -16.42 8.07
CA ILE A 130 -14.59 -17.24 7.74
C ILE A 130 -15.33 -17.59 9.02
N TYR A 131 -16.54 -17.07 9.17
CA TYR A 131 -17.44 -17.33 10.30
C TYR A 131 -18.45 -18.39 9.90
N GLY A 132 -18.45 -19.52 10.60
CA GLY A 132 -19.42 -20.58 10.33
C GLY A 132 -18.84 -21.99 10.30
N GLU A 133 -19.78 -22.93 10.42
CA GLU A 133 -19.57 -24.38 10.36
C GLU A 133 -20.43 -25.02 9.27
N SER A 134 -20.96 -24.21 8.36
CA SER A 134 -21.76 -24.71 7.25
C SER A 134 -20.88 -25.40 6.20
N PRO A 135 -21.46 -26.26 5.34
CA PRO A 135 -20.73 -26.82 4.19
C PRO A 135 -20.12 -25.74 3.28
N VAL A 136 -20.75 -24.57 3.18
CA VAL A 136 -20.20 -23.42 2.43
C VAL A 136 -18.95 -22.88 3.12
N ALA A 137 -18.96 -22.76 4.46
CA ALA A 137 -17.78 -22.34 5.23
C ALA A 137 -16.61 -23.32 5.05
N ASP A 138 -16.87 -24.63 5.08
CA ASP A 138 -15.85 -25.66 4.82
C ASP A 138 -15.28 -25.56 3.39
N ALA A 139 -16.14 -25.38 2.39
CA ALA A 139 -15.72 -25.20 1.00
C ALA A 139 -14.85 -23.93 0.83
N LEU A 140 -15.22 -22.83 1.49
CA LEU A 140 -14.45 -21.59 1.51
C LEU A 140 -13.06 -21.76 2.17
N LEU A 141 -12.97 -22.51 3.27
CA LEU A 141 -11.69 -22.80 3.93
C LEU A 141 -10.75 -23.57 2.98
N ARG A 142 -11.27 -24.62 2.34
CA ARG A 142 -10.52 -25.46 1.39
C ARG A 142 -10.04 -24.67 0.18
N LEU A 143 -10.96 -24.01 -0.52
CA LEU A 143 -10.64 -23.27 -1.74
C LEU A 143 -9.80 -22.03 -1.45
N GLY A 144 -10.11 -21.31 -0.37
CA GLY A 144 -9.33 -20.15 0.07
C GLY A 144 -7.87 -20.52 0.36
N SER A 145 -7.65 -21.61 1.11
CA SER A 145 -6.31 -22.14 1.40
C SER A 145 -5.58 -22.55 0.11
N ALA A 146 -6.25 -23.29 -0.79
CA ALA A 146 -5.68 -23.70 -2.08
C ALA A 146 -5.30 -22.51 -2.99
N MET A 147 -6.01 -21.39 -2.88
CA MET A 147 -5.72 -20.14 -3.60
C MET A 147 -4.61 -19.30 -2.96
N GLY A 148 -4.06 -19.73 -1.81
CA GLY A 148 -2.99 -19.03 -1.10
C GLY A 148 -3.45 -17.88 -0.21
N TYR A 149 -4.75 -17.81 0.12
CA TYR A 149 -5.21 -16.92 1.18
C TYR A 149 -4.78 -17.45 2.55
N TYR A 150 -4.56 -16.52 3.47
CA TYR A 150 -4.44 -16.85 4.89
C TYR A 150 -5.86 -17.03 5.47
N VAL A 151 -6.28 -18.26 5.72
CA VAL A 151 -7.65 -18.56 6.14
C VAL A 151 -7.75 -18.71 7.66
N VAL A 152 -8.71 -18.01 8.27
CA VAL A 152 -9.01 -18.09 9.70
C VAL A 152 -10.45 -18.53 9.89
N ALA A 153 -10.65 -19.60 10.66
CA ALA A 153 -11.97 -20.12 10.98
C ALA A 153 -12.45 -19.60 12.33
N PHE A 154 -13.62 -18.97 12.36
CA PHE A 154 -14.32 -18.55 13.58
C PHE A 154 -15.51 -19.48 13.81
N ARG A 155 -15.40 -20.32 14.85
CA ARG A 155 -16.36 -21.39 15.15
C ARG A 155 -16.61 -21.48 16.67
N PRO A 156 -17.50 -20.63 17.22
CA PRO A 156 -17.77 -20.59 18.66
C PRO A 156 -18.44 -21.89 19.13
N GLY A 157 -17.82 -22.56 20.12
CA GLY A 157 -18.31 -23.80 20.72
C GLY A 157 -18.14 -25.06 19.87
N ALA A 158 -17.44 -24.96 18.73
CA ALA A 158 -17.21 -26.07 17.83
C ALA A 158 -16.04 -26.96 18.25
N PRO A 159 -16.15 -28.28 18.14
CA PRO A 159 -15.02 -29.16 18.37
C PRO A 159 -14.06 -29.17 17.17
N GLY A 160 -12.81 -28.78 17.42
CA GLY A 160 -11.68 -29.05 16.52
C GLY A 160 -11.38 -27.95 15.50
N ALA A 161 -10.09 -27.70 15.30
CA ALA A 161 -9.60 -26.79 14.28
C ALA A 161 -9.73 -27.43 12.88
N PRO A 162 -10.31 -26.73 11.89
CA PRO A 162 -10.31 -27.22 10.51
C PRO A 162 -8.88 -27.39 10.01
N ALA A 163 -8.58 -28.51 9.34
CA ALA A 163 -7.23 -28.83 8.89
C ALA A 163 -6.70 -27.82 7.86
N GLU A 164 -7.59 -27.21 7.09
CA GLU A 164 -7.28 -26.26 6.04
C GLU A 164 -7.06 -24.83 6.56
N ALA A 165 -7.49 -24.54 7.80
CA ALA A 165 -7.38 -23.23 8.41
C ALA A 165 -5.93 -22.97 8.89
N ASN A 166 -5.40 -21.78 8.63
CA ASN A 166 -4.12 -21.35 9.20
C ASN A 166 -4.27 -21.06 10.70
N GLU A 167 -5.43 -20.54 11.10
CA GLU A 167 -5.81 -20.31 12.50
C GLU A 167 -7.27 -20.68 12.73
N TRP A 168 -7.57 -21.12 13.95
CA TRP A 168 -8.93 -21.36 14.43
C TRP A 168 -9.17 -20.55 15.71
N VAL A 169 -10.35 -19.93 15.79
CA VAL A 169 -10.79 -19.12 16.92
C VAL A 169 -12.11 -19.70 17.44
N ASP A 170 -12.10 -20.08 18.72
CA ASP A 170 -13.31 -20.39 19.48
C ASP A 170 -13.95 -19.08 19.96
N GLY A 171 -14.67 -18.43 19.06
CA GLY A 171 -15.25 -17.11 19.27
C GLY A 171 -15.48 -16.36 17.97
N LEU A 172 -15.84 -15.07 18.08
CA LEU A 172 -16.18 -14.21 16.95
C LEU A 172 -15.26 -12.99 16.82
N ASP A 173 -14.33 -12.76 17.75
CA ASP A 173 -13.48 -11.56 17.74
C ASP A 173 -12.24 -11.73 16.84
N PRO A 174 -12.10 -10.95 15.75
CA PRO A 174 -10.91 -10.97 14.90
C PRO A 174 -9.61 -10.54 15.60
N GLY A 175 -9.71 -9.74 16.66
CA GLY A 175 -8.57 -9.08 17.28
C GLY A 175 -7.81 -8.19 16.28
N GLU A 176 -6.48 -8.24 16.32
CA GLU A 176 -5.60 -7.39 15.48
C GLU A 176 -5.38 -7.92 14.06
N ARG A 177 -5.98 -9.05 13.68
CA ARG A 177 -5.74 -9.71 12.40
C ARG A 177 -5.95 -8.79 11.17
N PRO A 178 -7.03 -7.98 11.09
CA PRO A 178 -7.23 -7.03 9.98
C PRO A 178 -6.18 -5.91 9.89
N ARG A 179 -5.41 -5.65 10.95
CA ARG A 179 -4.29 -4.69 10.91
C ARG A 179 -3.04 -5.33 10.31
N ARG A 180 -2.81 -6.61 10.59
CA ARG A 180 -1.61 -7.35 10.16
C ARG A 180 -1.66 -7.75 8.69
N ARG A 181 -2.85 -7.97 8.14
CA ARG A 181 -3.05 -8.43 6.75
C ARG A 181 -4.26 -7.73 6.13
N PRO A 182 -4.28 -7.53 4.81
CA PRO A 182 -5.52 -7.19 4.10
C PRO A 182 -6.55 -8.28 4.32
N SER A 183 -7.70 -7.97 4.92
CA SER A 183 -8.67 -8.98 5.32
C SER A 183 -10.06 -8.74 4.73
N VAL A 184 -10.77 -9.83 4.47
CA VAL A 184 -12.20 -9.86 4.15
C VAL A 184 -12.89 -10.81 5.12
N ALA A 185 -14.10 -10.48 5.56
CA ALA A 185 -14.93 -11.36 6.38
C ALA A 185 -16.01 -12.02 5.54
N ILE A 186 -16.22 -13.32 5.75
CA ILE A 186 -17.27 -14.09 5.10
C ILE A 186 -18.09 -14.78 6.19
N VAL A 187 -19.37 -14.44 6.27
CA VAL A 187 -20.31 -14.95 7.27
C VAL A 187 -21.19 -16.00 6.62
N ALA A 188 -20.98 -17.26 7.01
CA ALA A 188 -21.66 -18.45 6.51
C ALA A 188 -22.15 -19.31 7.68
N SER A 189 -22.74 -18.67 8.70
CA SER A 189 -23.22 -19.33 9.93
C SER A 189 -24.59 -20.02 9.77
N LEU A 190 -25.26 -19.82 8.63
CA LEU A 190 -26.66 -20.21 8.39
C LEU A 190 -27.65 -19.60 9.41
N GLY A 191 -27.25 -18.53 10.08
CA GLY A 191 -28.10 -17.83 11.03
C GLY A 191 -27.92 -18.12 12.48
N ALA A 192 -26.90 -18.89 12.84
CA ALA A 192 -26.61 -19.15 14.24
C ALA A 192 -26.12 -17.89 14.97
N TYR A 193 -25.35 -17.04 14.28
CA TYR A 193 -24.69 -15.87 14.84
C TYR A 193 -24.31 -14.84 13.76
N ASP A 194 -25.15 -14.66 12.74
CA ASP A 194 -24.84 -13.77 11.60
C ASP A 194 -24.64 -12.31 12.06
N GLU A 195 -25.55 -11.80 12.90
CA GLU A 195 -25.52 -10.45 13.46
C GLU A 195 -24.23 -10.18 14.24
N ASP A 196 -23.92 -11.06 15.20
CA ASP A 196 -22.74 -10.92 16.06
C ASP A 196 -21.42 -11.02 15.26
N ALA A 197 -21.35 -11.92 14.28
CA ALA A 197 -20.19 -12.06 13.41
C ALA A 197 -19.97 -10.82 12.52
N ILE A 198 -21.05 -10.27 11.95
CA ILE A 198 -20.98 -9.03 11.17
C ILE A 198 -20.51 -7.87 12.06
N GLU A 199 -21.11 -7.71 13.23
CA GLU A 199 -20.77 -6.64 14.16
C GLU A 199 -19.30 -6.72 14.61
N ALA A 200 -18.81 -7.92 14.94
CA ALA A 200 -17.41 -8.15 15.31
C ALA A 200 -16.45 -7.81 14.17
N ALA A 201 -16.73 -8.26 12.94
CA ALA A 201 -15.90 -7.96 11.76
C ALA A 201 -15.85 -6.45 11.47
N LEU A 202 -16.99 -5.76 11.52
CA LEU A 202 -17.07 -4.32 11.28
C LEU A 202 -16.32 -3.52 12.34
N ARG A 203 -16.46 -3.88 13.62
CA ARG A 203 -15.72 -3.24 14.74
C ARG A 203 -14.21 -3.42 14.61
N ALA A 204 -13.76 -4.57 14.10
CA ALA A 204 -12.35 -4.82 13.83
C ALA A 204 -11.81 -4.05 12.60
N GLY A 205 -12.66 -3.28 11.91
CA GLY A 205 -12.27 -2.43 10.79
C GLY A 205 -12.14 -3.17 9.47
N VAL A 206 -12.75 -4.35 9.33
CA VAL A 206 -12.73 -5.11 8.07
C VAL A 206 -13.41 -4.29 6.96
N PRO A 207 -12.78 -4.11 5.79
CA PRO A 207 -13.29 -3.25 4.72
C PRO A 207 -14.44 -3.86 3.92
N LEU A 208 -14.58 -5.19 3.91
CA LEU A 208 -15.62 -5.93 3.21
C LEU A 208 -16.09 -7.11 4.05
N VAL A 209 -17.41 -7.18 4.26
CA VAL A 209 -18.08 -8.31 4.92
C VAL A 209 -19.09 -8.90 3.94
N GLU A 210 -18.94 -10.16 3.58
CA GLU A 210 -19.91 -10.87 2.74
C GLU A 210 -20.75 -11.84 3.58
N LEU A 211 -22.07 -11.74 3.45
CA LEU A 211 -23.00 -12.61 4.16
C LEU A 211 -23.65 -13.61 3.19
N VAL A 212 -23.46 -14.90 3.45
CA VAL A 212 -24.11 -16.00 2.74
C VAL A 212 -25.56 -16.11 3.23
N ALA A 213 -26.43 -15.24 2.69
CA ALA A 213 -27.84 -15.18 3.02
C ALA A 213 -28.67 -14.60 1.86
N SER A 214 -29.98 -14.85 1.88
CA SER A 214 -30.90 -14.21 0.92
C SER A 214 -31.03 -12.69 1.18
N ARG A 215 -31.43 -11.94 0.15
CA ARG A 215 -31.73 -10.50 0.28
C ARG A 215 -32.75 -10.20 1.39
N LYS A 216 -33.75 -11.07 1.54
CA LYS A 216 -34.79 -10.95 2.58
C LYS A 216 -34.19 -11.10 3.99
N ARG A 217 -33.34 -12.12 4.19
CA ARG A 217 -32.65 -12.34 5.47
C ARG A 217 -31.71 -11.17 5.79
N PHE A 218 -30.96 -10.70 4.80
CA PHE A 218 -30.09 -9.55 4.98
C PHE A 218 -30.84 -8.27 5.36
N ALA A 219 -32.00 -8.00 4.76
CA ALA A 219 -32.81 -6.83 5.14
C ALA A 219 -33.22 -6.87 6.63
N ALA A 220 -33.55 -8.05 7.16
CA ALA A 220 -33.88 -8.24 8.57
C ALA A 220 -32.66 -8.04 9.47
N ILE A 221 -31.51 -8.66 9.13
CA ILE A 221 -30.24 -8.51 9.85
C ILE A 221 -29.81 -7.03 9.89
N ARG A 222 -29.86 -6.35 8.74
CA ARG A 222 -29.51 -4.92 8.65
C ARG A 222 -30.40 -4.04 9.54
N ALA A 223 -31.69 -4.36 9.64
CA ALA A 223 -32.60 -3.65 10.52
C ALA A 223 -32.29 -3.90 12.00
N ALA A 224 -31.91 -5.12 12.38
CA ALA A 224 -31.50 -5.46 13.75
C ALA A 224 -30.21 -4.73 14.15
N LEU A 225 -29.21 -4.72 13.26
CA LEU A 225 -27.90 -4.10 13.50
C LEU A 225 -27.92 -2.57 13.46
N ALA A 226 -28.96 -1.94 12.92
CA ALA A 226 -29.04 -0.48 12.80
C ALA A 226 -28.98 0.25 14.15
N SER A 227 -29.26 -0.43 15.27
CA SER A 227 -29.18 0.12 16.62
C SER A 227 -27.79 0.01 17.26
N THR A 228 -26.94 -0.91 16.81
CA THR A 228 -25.63 -1.22 17.41
C THR A 228 -24.45 -0.88 16.49
N VAL A 229 -24.70 -0.75 15.19
CA VAL A 229 -23.71 -0.49 14.15
C VAL A 229 -24.08 0.78 13.37
N PRO A 230 -23.17 1.75 13.25
CA PRO A 230 -23.36 2.92 12.40
C PRO A 230 -23.68 2.53 10.95
N GLY A 231 -24.62 3.24 10.32
CA GLY A 231 -25.04 2.97 8.94
C GLY A 231 -23.89 2.93 7.93
N GLU A 232 -22.90 3.82 8.08
CA GLU A 232 -21.71 3.85 7.22
C GLU A 232 -20.88 2.55 7.27
N LEU A 233 -20.86 1.86 8.42
CA LEU A 233 -20.19 0.55 8.52
C LEU A 233 -21.05 -0.55 7.90
N LEU A 234 -22.37 -0.45 7.99
CA LEU A 234 -23.28 -1.43 7.39
C LEU A 234 -23.21 -1.44 5.85
N GLU A 235 -22.83 -0.33 5.22
CA GLU A 235 -22.56 -0.29 3.77
C GLU A 235 -21.39 -1.18 3.33
N ARG A 236 -20.53 -1.61 4.26
CA ARG A 236 -19.47 -2.59 3.98
C ARG A 236 -19.98 -4.03 3.91
N VAL A 237 -21.23 -4.27 4.29
CA VAL A 237 -21.85 -5.60 4.29
C VAL A 237 -22.57 -5.83 2.97
N LYS A 238 -22.18 -6.89 2.27
CA LYS A 238 -22.81 -7.31 1.03
C LYS A 238 -23.52 -8.64 1.22
N ALA A 239 -24.78 -8.70 0.79
CA ALA A 239 -25.54 -9.94 0.69
C ALA A 239 -26.51 -9.91 -0.51
N PRO A 240 -26.74 -11.04 -1.20
CA PRO A 240 -26.13 -12.36 -0.98
C PRO A 240 -24.63 -12.34 -1.31
N ALA A 241 -23.79 -13.07 -0.57
CA ALA A 241 -22.36 -13.20 -0.87
C ALA A 241 -22.11 -13.76 -2.28
N GLY A 242 -21.01 -13.33 -2.91
CA GLY A 242 -20.57 -13.82 -4.21
C GLY A 242 -21.32 -13.35 -5.45
N LEU A 243 -20.72 -13.61 -6.61
CA LEU A 243 -21.29 -13.27 -7.92
C LEU A 243 -22.52 -14.14 -8.23
N ASP A 244 -23.47 -13.58 -8.97
CA ASP A 244 -24.64 -14.33 -9.46
C ASP A 244 -24.26 -15.19 -10.68
N ILE A 245 -23.71 -16.38 -10.41
CA ILE A 245 -23.29 -17.36 -11.41
C ILE A 245 -24.22 -18.58 -11.48
N GLY A 246 -25.39 -18.51 -10.86
CA GLY A 246 -26.32 -19.65 -10.76
C GLY A 246 -25.86 -20.76 -9.81
N ALA A 247 -25.00 -20.45 -8.85
CA ALA A 247 -24.46 -21.40 -7.87
C ALA A 247 -25.54 -22.02 -6.97
N THR A 248 -25.47 -23.33 -6.76
CA THR A 248 -26.43 -24.09 -5.95
C THR A 248 -25.78 -25.00 -4.92
N SER A 249 -24.63 -25.61 -5.24
CA SER A 249 -23.87 -26.44 -4.30
C SER A 249 -22.97 -25.60 -3.39
N PRO A 250 -22.55 -26.11 -2.21
CA PRO A 250 -21.62 -25.40 -1.35
C PRO A 250 -20.32 -24.98 -2.03
N GLU A 251 -19.77 -25.83 -2.89
CA GLU A 251 -18.56 -25.58 -3.66
C GLU A 251 -18.79 -24.50 -4.73
N GLU A 252 -19.91 -24.53 -5.45
CA GLU A 252 -20.27 -23.49 -6.42
C GLU A 252 -20.47 -22.13 -5.73
N ILE A 253 -21.11 -22.11 -4.55
CA ILE A 253 -21.29 -20.88 -3.76
C ILE A 253 -19.93 -20.37 -3.28
N ALA A 254 -19.06 -21.24 -2.79
CA ALA A 254 -17.72 -20.83 -2.39
C ALA A 254 -16.91 -20.24 -3.57
N VAL A 255 -17.02 -20.84 -4.77
CA VAL A 255 -16.42 -20.29 -6.00
C VAL A 255 -17.01 -18.91 -6.33
N SER A 256 -18.33 -18.73 -6.22
CA SER A 256 -18.96 -17.45 -6.53
C SER A 256 -18.53 -16.33 -5.58
N VAL A 257 -18.39 -16.64 -4.29
CA VAL A 257 -17.84 -15.74 -3.25
C VAL A 257 -16.40 -15.38 -3.58
N LEU A 258 -15.53 -16.37 -3.77
CA LEU A 258 -14.12 -16.13 -4.07
C LEU A 258 -13.92 -15.37 -5.38
N ALA A 259 -14.76 -15.62 -6.40
CA ALA A 259 -14.75 -14.87 -7.65
C ALA A 259 -15.10 -13.39 -7.45
N GLU A 260 -16.08 -13.07 -6.58
CA GLU A 260 -16.39 -11.69 -6.22
C GLU A 260 -15.24 -11.01 -5.49
N LEU A 261 -14.59 -11.71 -4.55
CA LEU A 261 -13.42 -11.18 -3.83
C LEU A 261 -12.26 -10.85 -4.78
N ILE A 262 -12.05 -11.67 -5.80
CA ILE A 262 -11.06 -11.41 -6.85
C ILE A 262 -11.47 -10.20 -7.70
N ALA A 263 -12.73 -10.13 -8.13
CA ALA A 263 -13.24 -9.03 -8.95
C ALA A 263 -13.14 -7.67 -8.23
N ARG A 264 -13.33 -7.67 -6.90
CA ARG A 264 -13.28 -6.48 -6.03
C ARG A 264 -11.95 -6.33 -5.30
N LYS A 265 -10.91 -7.08 -5.70
CA LYS A 265 -9.62 -7.15 -5.01
C LYS A 265 -9.03 -5.78 -4.72
N GLN A 266 -9.14 -4.86 -5.66
CA GLN A 266 -8.59 -3.52 -5.52
C GLN A 266 -9.33 -2.70 -4.46
N ASP A 267 -10.65 -2.77 -4.42
CA ASP A 267 -11.50 -2.00 -3.51
C ASP A 267 -11.17 -2.29 -2.05
N TRP A 268 -11.15 -3.59 -1.68
CA TRP A 268 -10.93 -3.97 -0.29
C TRP A 268 -9.45 -4.01 0.11
N ARG A 269 -8.52 -4.24 -0.82
CA ARG A 269 -7.08 -4.15 -0.50
C ARG A 269 -6.62 -2.72 -0.31
N SER A 270 -7.04 -1.79 -1.17
CA SER A 270 -6.67 -0.37 -1.05
C SER A 270 -7.30 0.29 0.17
N ALA A 271 -8.30 -0.32 0.80
CA ALA A 271 -8.82 0.11 2.09
C ALA A 271 -7.92 -0.30 3.28
N TRP A 272 -7.06 -1.30 3.11
CA TRP A 272 -6.12 -1.73 4.15
C TRP A 272 -4.96 -0.74 4.30
N ARG A 273 -4.47 -0.56 5.53
CA ARG A 273 -3.28 0.24 5.86
C ARG A 273 -2.34 -0.61 6.71
N PRO A 274 -1.08 -0.81 6.28
CA PRO A 274 -0.10 -1.46 7.13
C PRO A 274 0.12 -0.69 8.42
N GLU A 275 0.39 -1.40 9.50
CA GLU A 275 0.81 -0.79 10.76
C GLU A 275 2.13 -0.03 10.57
N GLY A 276 2.19 1.20 11.10
CA GLY A 276 3.36 2.08 10.93
C GLY A 276 3.54 2.65 9.53
N ALA A 277 2.61 2.41 8.59
CA ALA A 277 2.69 2.98 7.26
C ALA A 277 2.62 4.51 7.31
N VAL A 278 3.57 5.18 6.65
CA VAL A 278 3.45 6.62 6.41
C VAL A 278 2.25 6.83 5.49
N ALA A 279 1.44 7.85 5.78
CA ALA A 279 0.35 8.22 4.87
C ALA A 279 0.94 8.46 3.48
N ALA A 280 0.33 7.88 2.45
CA ALA A 280 0.63 8.27 1.08
C ALA A 280 0.45 9.79 0.99
N VAL A 281 1.51 10.51 0.61
CA VAL A 281 1.44 11.96 0.45
C VAL A 281 0.44 12.19 -0.70
N PRO A 282 -0.71 12.84 -0.45
CA PRO A 282 -1.64 13.17 -1.51
C PRO A 282 -0.90 13.98 -2.58
N GLU A 283 -1.19 13.69 -3.85
CA GLU A 283 -0.62 14.39 -5.02
C GLU A 283 -0.79 15.92 -4.91
N GLU A 284 -1.84 16.37 -4.21
CA GLU A 284 -2.17 17.79 -4.00
C GLU A 284 -1.52 18.45 -2.76
N ALA A 285 -0.80 17.71 -1.91
CA ALA A 285 -0.23 18.24 -0.66
C ALA A 285 1.30 18.25 -0.62
N ALA A 286 1.95 18.43 -1.78
CA ALA A 286 3.27 19.02 -1.84
C ALA A 286 3.07 20.55 -1.94
N THR A 287 3.13 21.26 -0.82
CA THR A 287 3.36 22.71 -0.87
C THR A 287 4.81 22.90 -1.29
N GLU A 288 5.03 22.77 -2.59
CA GLU A 288 6.32 23.01 -3.24
C GLU A 288 6.72 24.47 -2.99
N ALA A 289 7.87 24.67 -2.34
CA ALA A 289 8.46 26.00 -2.17
C ALA A 289 9.56 26.19 -3.20
N ILE A 290 9.65 27.36 -3.81
CA ILE A 290 10.70 27.67 -4.78
C ILE A 290 11.88 28.31 -4.04
N ASP A 291 13.07 27.74 -4.21
CA ASP A 291 14.33 28.34 -3.76
C ASP A 291 14.55 29.66 -4.53
N PRO A 292 14.55 30.82 -3.86
CA PRO A 292 14.60 32.13 -4.54
C PRO A 292 15.95 32.42 -5.21
N VAL A 293 17.00 31.66 -4.91
CA VAL A 293 18.34 31.86 -5.49
C VAL A 293 18.49 31.15 -6.82
N CYS A 294 17.95 29.94 -6.92
CA CYS A 294 18.17 29.08 -8.09
C CYS A 294 16.89 28.60 -8.78
N GLY A 295 15.71 28.92 -8.24
CA GLY A 295 14.42 28.52 -8.78
C GLY A 295 14.05 27.06 -8.54
N MET A 296 14.84 26.30 -7.77
CA MET A 296 14.56 24.89 -7.50
C MET A 296 13.35 24.72 -6.62
N THR A 297 12.44 23.83 -7.01
CA THR A 297 11.38 23.35 -6.13
C THR A 297 11.95 22.51 -4.98
N VAL A 298 11.56 22.85 -3.76
CA VAL A 298 12.00 22.23 -2.51
C VAL A 298 10.76 21.86 -1.70
N ASP A 299 10.77 20.68 -1.06
CA ASP A 299 9.71 20.33 -0.10
C ASP A 299 10.05 20.96 1.28
N PRO A 300 9.23 21.91 1.78
CA PRO A 300 9.41 22.58 3.07
C PRO A 300 9.50 21.64 4.27
N ARG A 301 8.96 20.42 4.16
CA ARG A 301 8.90 19.45 5.25
C ARG A 301 10.18 18.63 5.39
N THR A 302 10.97 18.53 4.31
CA THR A 302 12.15 17.64 4.29
C THR A 302 13.47 18.40 4.19
N THR A 303 13.46 19.64 3.66
CA THR A 303 14.70 20.41 3.55
C THR A 303 15.24 20.84 4.91
N ARG A 304 16.56 20.66 5.09
CA ARG A 304 17.30 21.15 6.26
C ARG A 304 17.78 22.59 6.09
N HIS A 305 17.56 23.19 4.91
CA HIS A 305 18.09 24.49 4.56
C HIS A 305 16.94 25.49 4.50
N VAL A 306 16.80 26.24 5.60
CA VAL A 306 15.74 27.24 5.79
C VAL A 306 16.38 28.52 6.30
N ALA A 307 15.89 29.67 5.84
CA ALA A 307 16.20 30.99 6.38
C ALA A 307 14.91 31.78 6.57
N GLU A 308 14.92 32.74 7.49
CA GLU A 308 13.80 33.64 7.74
C GLU A 308 14.20 35.07 7.39
N TYR A 309 13.38 35.75 6.60
CA TYR A 309 13.61 37.14 6.20
C TYR A 309 12.27 37.88 6.16
N ARG A 310 12.20 39.04 6.82
CA ARG A 310 10.98 39.87 6.95
C ARG A 310 9.74 39.10 7.43
N GLY A 311 9.93 38.12 8.33
CA GLY A 311 8.85 37.31 8.90
C GLY A 311 8.33 36.20 7.99
N GLN A 312 8.95 36.00 6.81
CA GLN A 312 8.65 34.90 5.89
C GLN A 312 9.78 33.86 5.93
N ARG A 313 9.41 32.58 5.99
CA ARG A 313 10.36 31.46 5.85
C ARG A 313 10.60 31.15 4.38
N TYR A 314 11.87 31.03 4.02
CA TYR A 314 12.36 30.63 2.71
C TYR A 314 13.08 29.29 2.81
N TYR A 315 12.89 28.45 1.80
CA TYR A 315 13.37 27.08 1.75
C TYR A 315 14.37 26.93 0.61
N PHE A 316 15.49 26.27 0.87
CA PHE A 316 16.60 26.19 -0.07
C PHE A 316 16.93 24.75 -0.43
N CYS A 317 17.36 24.55 -1.67
CA CYS A 317 17.74 23.23 -2.19
C CYS A 317 19.05 22.72 -1.56
N CYS A 318 19.92 23.64 -1.10
CA CYS A 318 21.26 23.32 -0.61
C CYS A 318 21.78 24.42 0.34
N PRO A 319 22.85 24.15 1.10
CA PRO A 319 23.39 25.12 2.06
C PRO A 319 24.13 26.28 1.38
N ALA A 320 24.44 26.20 0.08
CA ALA A 320 25.05 27.29 -0.67
C ALA A 320 24.01 28.34 -1.06
N CYS A 321 22.85 27.92 -1.60
CA CYS A 321 21.73 28.81 -1.92
C CYS A 321 21.24 29.56 -0.68
N ARG A 322 21.09 28.88 0.47
CA ARG A 322 20.77 29.55 1.73
C ARG A 322 21.77 30.65 2.09
N ARG A 323 23.07 30.35 2.00
CA ARG A 323 24.14 31.31 2.32
C ARG A 323 24.18 32.50 1.37
N LEU A 324 23.92 32.28 0.08
CA LEU A 324 23.83 33.35 -0.91
C LEU A 324 22.64 34.26 -0.62
N PHE A 325 21.47 33.67 -0.32
CA PHE A 325 20.29 34.43 0.08
C PHE A 325 20.50 35.22 1.37
N GLU A 326 21.09 34.62 2.41
CA GLU A 326 21.38 35.31 3.68
C GLU A 326 22.37 36.48 3.51
N ALA A 327 23.25 36.43 2.50
CA ALA A 327 24.23 37.46 2.23
C ALA A 327 23.64 38.70 1.52
N ASP A 328 22.66 38.49 0.64
CA ASP A 328 21.95 39.56 -0.07
C ASP A 328 20.50 39.17 -0.41
N PRO A 329 19.58 39.17 0.56
CA PRO A 329 18.21 38.71 0.33
C PRO A 329 17.43 39.57 -0.66
N GLU A 330 17.72 40.88 -0.72
CA GLU A 330 16.94 41.82 -1.53
C GLU A 330 17.13 41.62 -3.03
N SER A 331 18.34 41.25 -3.48
CA SER A 331 18.60 41.02 -4.90
C SER A 331 17.85 39.80 -5.44
N TYR A 332 17.78 38.72 -4.68
CA TYR A 332 17.07 37.49 -5.06
C TYR A 332 15.54 37.61 -4.98
N LEU A 333 15.04 38.49 -4.09
CA LEU A 333 13.61 38.77 -3.99
C LEU A 333 13.13 39.83 -5.00
N ALA A 334 14.03 40.65 -5.53
CA ALA A 334 13.74 41.60 -6.60
C ALA A 334 13.73 40.95 -8.00
N SER A 335 14.35 39.77 -8.16
CA SER A 335 14.52 39.09 -9.44
C SER A 335 13.53 37.96 -9.74
N THR A 336 12.50 37.74 -8.90
CA THR A 336 11.51 36.68 -9.17
C THR A 336 10.70 37.05 -10.43
N PRO A 337 10.75 36.27 -11.53
CA PRO A 337 9.85 36.48 -12.66
C PRO A 337 8.41 36.22 -12.21
N ARG A 338 7.47 37.03 -12.69
CA ARG A 338 6.04 36.70 -12.61
C ARG A 338 5.73 35.45 -13.42
#